data_AF-A0A372EXS8-F1
#
_entry.id   AF-A0A372EXS8-F1
#
_cell.length_a   1.000
_cell.length_b   1.000
_cell.length_c   1.000
_cell.angle_alpha   90.00
_cell.angle_beta   90.00
_cell.angle_gamma   90.00
#
_symmetry.space_group_name_H-M   'P 1'
#
loop_
_entity.id
_entity.type
_entity.pdbx_description
1 polymer ?
#
loop_
_entity_poly.entity_id
_entity_poly.type
_entity_poly.pdbx_seq_one_letter_code
_entity_poly.pdbx_strand_id
1 'polypeptide(L)' 'MPAQAGNKVVAPLYPYEASANYCPSGLQPVVIGGVICCGKPNQSSSYQSVMAHPVQKKTYHKRATHSDCPIGKKGCS' A
#
# COMPACT_ATOMS: atom_id res chain seq x y z
N MET A 1 -19.41 -12.30 -37.20
CA MET A 1 -20.12 -12.51 -35.91
C MET A 1 -19.29 -11.83 -34.82
N PRO A 2 -19.69 -10.69 -34.25
CA PRO A 2 -18.94 -10.10 -33.14
C PRO A 2 -19.22 -10.89 -31.86
N ALA A 3 -18.15 -11.37 -31.23
CA ALA A 3 -18.19 -12.15 -30.01
C ALA A 3 -18.85 -11.36 -28.88
N GLN A 4 -19.81 -12.00 -28.21
CA GLN A 4 -20.45 -11.49 -27.00
C GLN A 4 -19.36 -11.22 -25.95
N ALA A 5 -19.14 -9.93 -25.65
CA ALA A 5 -18.43 -9.50 -24.45
C ALA A 5 -19.29 -9.88 -23.24
N GLY A 6 -19.20 -11.15 -22.84
CA GLY A 6 -19.70 -11.59 -21.55
C GLY A 6 -19.08 -10.68 -20.49
N ASN A 7 -19.94 -10.08 -19.66
CA ASN A 7 -19.59 -9.15 -18.60
C ASN A 7 -18.52 -9.80 -17.71
N LYS A 8 -17.24 -9.60 -18.03
CA LYS A 8 -16.13 -10.17 -17.27
C LYS A 8 -16.11 -9.38 -15.97
N VAL A 9 -16.55 -10.00 -14.87
CA VAL A 9 -16.23 -9.47 -13.54
C VAL A 9 -14.71 -9.57 -13.43
N VAL A 10 -14.03 -8.48 -13.77
CA VAL A 10 -12.58 -8.43 -13.78
C VAL A 10 -12.13 -8.51 -12.32
N ALA A 11 -11.70 -9.70 -11.89
CA ALA A 11 -11.11 -9.88 -10.57
C ALA A 11 -9.87 -8.97 -10.44
N PRO A 12 -9.68 -8.32 -9.29
CA PRO A 12 -8.51 -7.47 -9.09
C PRO A 12 -7.24 -8.33 -9.05
N LEU A 13 -6.33 -8.05 -9.99
CA LEU A 13 -5.01 -8.65 -10.14
C LEU A 13 -3.97 -7.61 -9.69
N TYR A 14 -3.34 -7.88 -8.56
CA TYR A 14 -2.35 -6.98 -8.00
C TYR A 14 -0.93 -7.43 -8.38
N PRO A 15 -0.01 -6.51 -8.70
CA PRO A 15 1.40 -6.85 -8.88
C PRO A 15 1.97 -7.43 -7.58
N TYR A 16 2.79 -8.46 -7.74
CA TYR A 16 3.59 -9.02 -6.66
C TYR A 16 5.04 -8.59 -6.84
N GLU A 17 5.56 -7.79 -5.91
CA GLU A 17 6.95 -7.33 -5.90
C GLU A 17 7.87 -8.50 -5.48
N ALA A 18 8.15 -9.43 -6.39
CA ALA A 18 9.16 -10.46 -6.20
C ALA A 18 10.53 -9.98 -6.70
N SER A 19 11.58 -10.22 -5.90
CA SER A 19 12.96 -9.97 -6.34
C SER A 19 13.38 -10.88 -7.51
N ALA A 20 12.67 -11.98 -7.76
CA ALA A 20 12.92 -12.91 -8.84
C ALA A 20 11.60 -13.37 -9.49
N ASN A 21 11.56 -13.33 -10.82
CA ASN A 21 10.39 -13.74 -11.60
C ASN A 21 10.53 -15.21 -12.01
N TYR A 22 9.87 -16.10 -11.26
CA TYR A 22 9.86 -17.54 -11.55
C TYR A 22 8.73 -17.97 -12.50
N CYS A 23 8.05 -17.01 -13.12
CA CYS A 23 6.95 -17.29 -14.02
C CYS A 23 7.46 -17.70 -15.41
N PRO A 24 6.99 -18.83 -15.96
CA PRO A 24 7.33 -19.22 -17.33
C PRO A 24 6.73 -18.21 -18.32
N SER A 25 7.45 -17.95 -19.42
CA SER A 25 7.06 -17.02 -20.50
C SER A 25 7.20 -15.52 -20.22
N GLY A 26 7.99 -15.10 -19.22
CA GLY A 26 8.25 -13.67 -18.97
C GLY A 26 7.03 -12.90 -18.43
N LEU A 27 6.04 -13.63 -17.92
CA LEU A 27 4.90 -13.08 -17.20
C LEU A 27 5.35 -12.58 -15.83
N GLN A 28 4.63 -11.60 -15.29
CA GLN A 28 4.90 -11.09 -13.96
C GLN A 28 4.14 -11.91 -12.92
N PRO A 29 4.69 -12.08 -11.72
CA PRO A 29 3.94 -12.65 -10.61
C PRO A 29 2.86 -11.64 -10.18
N VAL A 30 1.63 -12.14 -10.06
CA VAL A 30 0.46 -11.36 -9.66
C VAL A 30 -0.27 -12.08 -8.52
N VAL A 31 -1.02 -11.31 -7.73
CA VAL A 31 -1.85 -11.83 -6.65
C VAL A 31 -3.32 -11.63 -7.00
N ILE A 32 -4.10 -12.71 -6.92
CA ILE A 32 -5.56 -12.69 -7.01
C ILE A 32 -6.10 -13.36 -5.75
N GLY A 33 -6.91 -12.63 -4.97
CA GLY A 33 -7.58 -13.22 -3.81
C GLY A 33 -6.63 -13.87 -2.78
N GLY A 34 -5.37 -13.43 -2.72
CA GLY A 34 -4.35 -13.96 -1.80
C GLY A 34 -3.51 -15.11 -2.35
N VAL A 35 -3.76 -15.60 -3.57
CA VAL A 35 -2.94 -16.63 -4.23
C VAL A 35 -2.03 -15.97 -5.27
N ILE A 36 -0.76 -16.40 -5.31
CA ILE A 36 0.21 -15.95 -6.30
C ILE A 36 0.06 -16.80 -7.56
N CYS A 37 -0.09 -16.14 -8.70
CA CYS A 37 -0.13 -16.77 -10.01
C CYS A 37 0.64 -15.95 -11.05
N CYS A 38 0.86 -16.51 -12.23
CA CYS A 38 1.57 -15.84 -13.32
C CYS A 38 0.57 -15.14 -14.24
N GLY A 39 0.75 -13.84 -14.49
CA GLY A 39 -0.20 -13.07 -15.28
C GLY A 39 0.24 -11.64 -15.54
N LYS A 40 -0.74 -10.81 -15.93
CA LYS A 40 -0.54 -9.37 -16.13
C LYS A 40 -1.39 -8.61 -15.10
N PRO A 41 -0.79 -7.76 -14.25
CA PRO A 41 -1.54 -6.99 -13.28
C PRO A 41 -2.49 -6.04 -14.00
N ASN A 42 -3.71 -5.89 -13.48
CA ASN A 42 -4.63 -4.83 -13.92
C ASN A 42 -4.57 -3.61 -12.99
N GLN A 43 -4.14 -3.80 -11.73
CA GLN A 43 -4.04 -2.74 -10.75
C GLN A 43 -2.59 -2.24 -10.62
N SER A 44 -2.41 -0.96 -10.29
CA SER A 44 -1.08 -0.41 -9.99
C SER A 44 -0.70 -0.51 -8.51
N SER A 45 -1.64 -0.85 -7.62
CA SER A 45 -1.40 -0.98 -6.18
C SER A 45 -1.04 -2.42 -5.81
N SER A 46 -0.14 -2.62 -4.85
CA SER A 46 0.19 -3.97 -4.35
C SER A 46 -0.94 -4.53 -3.49
N TYR A 47 -1.14 -5.86 -3.52
CA TYR A 47 -2.09 -6.57 -2.66
C TYR A 47 -1.94 -6.19 -1.18
N GLN A 48 -0.70 -6.02 -0.72
CA GLN A 48 -0.38 -5.64 0.66
C GLN A 48 -0.93 -4.25 1.02
N SER A 49 -0.86 -3.30 0.08
CA SER A 49 -1.37 -1.94 0.29
C SER A 49 -2.90 -1.91 0.35
N VAL A 50 -3.59 -2.80 -0.36
CA VAL A 50 -5.05 -2.85 -0.38
C VAL A 50 -5.60 -3.60 0.83
N MET A 51 -4.85 -4.60 1.30
CA MET A 51 -5.14 -5.34 2.54
C MET A 51 -4.73 -4.58 3.80
N ALA A 52 -3.90 -3.53 3.69
CA ALA A 52 -3.52 -2.72 4.83
C ALA A 52 -4.75 -2.00 5.40
N HIS A 53 -5.13 -2.34 6.64
CA HIS A 53 -6.22 -1.66 7.33
C HIS A 53 -5.91 -0.16 7.47
N PRO A 54 -6.76 0.74 6.98
CA PRO A 54 -6.56 2.18 7.11
C PRO A 54 -6.90 2.62 8.54
N VAL A 55 -5.97 2.40 9.47
CA VAL A 55 -6.08 2.92 10.83
C VAL A 55 -5.45 4.31 10.86
N GLN A 56 -6.26 5.33 11.14
CA GLN A 56 -5.76 6.68 11.38
C GLN A 56 -4.89 6.67 12.64
N LYS A 57 -3.58 6.79 12.46
CA LYS A 57 -2.64 6.95 13.59
C LYS A 57 -2.76 8.37 14.10
N LYS A 58 -3.11 8.53 15.38
CA LYS A 58 -3.11 9.84 16.04
C LYS A 58 -1.68 10.32 16.18
N THR A 59 -1.29 11.31 15.40
CA THR A 59 0.00 12.01 15.57
C THR A 59 -0.13 12.94 16.78
N TYR A 60 0.55 12.60 17.88
CA TYR A 60 0.67 13.52 19.00
C TYR A 60 1.79 14.51 18.71
N HIS A 61 1.43 15.78 18.49
CA HIS A 61 2.42 16.84 18.45
C HIS A 61 2.97 17.02 19.87
N LYS A 62 4.24 16.67 20.08
CA LYS A 62 4.93 17.07 21.31
C LYS A 62 4.92 18.59 21.34
N ARG A 63 4.18 19.17 22.31
CA ARG A 63 4.31 20.60 22.60
C ARG A 63 5.79 20.83 22.90
N ALA A 64 6.43 21.68 22.10
CA ALA A 64 7.76 22.15 22.42
C ALA A 64 7.64 22.88 23.76
N THR A 65 8.07 22.22 24.84
CA THR A 65 8.31 22.89 26.11
C THR A 65 9.51 23.77 25.86
N HIS A 66 9.28 25.04 25.54
CA HIS A 66 10.35 26.01 25.37
C HIS A 66 10.94 26.29 26.76
N SER A 67 11.85 25.43 27.20
CA SER A 67 12.58 25.56 28.46
C SER A 67 13.81 26.45 28.29
N ASP A 68 13.73 27.49 27.46
CA ASP A 68 14.72 28.58 27.44
C ASP A 68 14.28 29.66 28.43
N CYS A 69 14.26 29.29 29.71
CA CYS A 69 14.18 30.27 30.79
C CYS A 69 15.59 30.40 31.38
N PRO A 70 16.35 31.46 31.04
CA PRO A 70 17.67 31.67 31.59
C PRO A 70 17.60 31.83 33.12
N ILE A 71 18.67 31.41 33.80
CA ILE A 71 18.71 31.35 35.26
C ILE A 71 18.42 32.74 35.86
N GLY A 72 17.43 32.82 36.74
CA GLY A 72 17.07 34.05 37.47
C GLY A 72 15.79 34.78 37.05
N LYS A 73 15.02 34.32 36.06
CA LYS A 73 13.68 34.88 35.77
C LYS A 73 12.54 34.01 36.31
N LYS A 74 11.61 34.63 37.04
CA LYS A 74 10.35 34.04 37.49
C LYS A 74 9.21 34.51 36.60
N GLY A 75 8.36 33.59 36.13
CA GLY A 75 7.20 33.88 35.26
C GLY A 75 7.34 33.51 33.78
N CYS A 76 8.18 32.54 33.42
CA CYS A 76 8.23 32.01 32.06
C CYS A 76 6.98 31.14 31.79
N SER A 77 6.16 31.52 30.80
CA SER A 77 5.01 30.74 30.28
C SER A 77 5.32 30.15 28.93
#